data_AF-A0A951Q5M5-F1
#
_entry.id   AF-A0A951Q5M5-F1
#
_cell.length_a   1.000
_cell.length_b   1.000
_cell.length_c   1.000
_cell.angle_alpha   90.00
_cell.angle_beta   90.00
_cell.angle_gamma   90.00
#
_symmetry.space_group_name_H-M   'P 1'
#
loop_
_entity.id
_entity.type
_entity.pdbx_description
1 polymer ?
#
loop_
_entity_poly.entity_id
_entity_poly.type
_entity_poly.pdbx_seq_one_letter_code
_entity_poly.pdbx_strand_id
1 'polypeptide(L)'
;MPFNINQLNNLDYDSAEPLLADYIDGVVEQFAKSPEGEAYAQEHPDFGGWIATFTEMSYIYEGFTLPKMTKADAQIVMEHILPRKLTLMHREEAEDAIPELVAFWNFLKREYNFRSAGAIATYLAKIEGKFTDWMFDPAKGGMAKSFIMSGMQAGFDMTSEDGIAAFQKAYNQQLLSEKPNNSFLQQLGSLFTGSEREAQFPVSSSKSSKEKPKTNTKGFDSQDLGKKSNGKKK
;
A
#
# COMPACT_ATOMS: atom_id res chain seq x y z
N MET A 1 -12.42 16.43 -19.00
CA MET A 1 -12.27 15.17 -19.77
C MET A 1 -13.23 14.16 -19.17
N PRO A 2 -13.85 13.26 -19.95
CA PRO A 2 -14.66 12.19 -19.35
C PRO A 2 -13.78 11.31 -18.46
N PHE A 3 -14.29 10.92 -17.30
CA PHE A 3 -13.59 10.02 -16.38
C PHE A 3 -13.26 8.69 -17.06
N ASN A 4 -12.03 8.20 -16.90
CA ASN A 4 -11.56 6.95 -17.48
C ASN A 4 -11.19 5.95 -16.38
N ILE A 5 -12.08 4.98 -16.13
CA ILE A 5 -11.87 3.93 -15.12
C ILE A 5 -10.62 3.07 -15.38
N ASN A 6 -10.07 3.07 -16.59
CA ASN A 6 -8.87 2.32 -16.96
C ASN A 6 -7.59 3.16 -16.93
N GLN A 7 -7.64 4.42 -16.49
CA GLN A 7 -6.53 5.38 -16.59
C GLN A 7 -5.23 4.87 -15.97
N LEU A 8 -5.30 4.15 -14.85
CA LEU A 8 -4.11 3.66 -14.14
C LEU A 8 -3.56 2.33 -14.70
N ASN A 9 -4.23 1.72 -15.68
CA ASN A 9 -3.83 0.40 -16.19
C ASN A 9 -2.49 0.46 -16.93
N ASN A 10 -1.56 -0.41 -16.53
CA ASN A 10 -0.24 -0.59 -17.16
C ASN A 10 0.69 0.64 -17.01
N LEU A 11 0.37 1.55 -16.09
CA LEU A 11 1.30 2.60 -15.69
C LEU A 11 2.24 2.06 -14.60
N ASP A 12 3.48 2.52 -14.63
CA ASP A 12 4.37 2.45 -13.47
C ASP A 12 3.99 3.53 -12.45
N TYR A 13 4.60 3.47 -11.27
CA TYR A 13 4.30 4.38 -10.17
C TYR A 13 4.52 5.84 -10.56
N ASP A 14 5.69 6.18 -11.12
CA ASP A 14 6.06 7.55 -11.50
C ASP A 14 5.07 8.16 -12.51
N SER A 15 4.53 7.35 -13.43
CA SER A 15 3.53 7.80 -14.40
C SER A 15 2.13 7.95 -13.82
N ALA A 16 1.81 7.20 -12.77
CA ALA A 16 0.47 7.15 -12.18
C ALA A 16 0.31 8.07 -10.96
N GLU A 17 1.37 8.31 -10.20
CA GLU A 17 1.38 9.22 -9.05
C GLU A 17 0.69 10.57 -9.34
N PRO A 18 1.02 11.31 -10.42
CA PRO A 18 0.38 12.59 -10.69
C PRO A 18 -1.09 12.48 -11.12
N LEU A 19 -1.57 11.27 -11.44
CA LEU A 19 -2.94 11.00 -11.88
C LEU A 19 -3.80 10.41 -10.78
N LEU A 20 -3.20 9.93 -9.68
CA LEU A 20 -3.87 9.11 -8.69
C LEU A 20 -4.96 9.89 -7.95
N ALA A 21 -4.67 11.13 -7.56
CA ALA A 21 -5.64 12.01 -6.89
C ALA A 21 -6.88 12.26 -7.77
N ASP A 22 -6.69 12.75 -9.00
CA ASP A 22 -7.78 13.00 -9.95
C ASP A 22 -8.58 11.72 -10.29
N TYR A 23 -7.89 10.57 -10.36
CA TYR A 23 -8.55 9.28 -10.59
C TYR A 23 -9.44 8.88 -9.40
N ILE A 24 -8.95 9.06 -8.17
CA ILE A 24 -9.70 8.76 -6.94
C ILE A 24 -10.92 9.69 -6.84
N ASP A 25 -10.72 10.99 -7.00
CA ASP A 25 -11.82 11.96 -6.97
C ASP A 25 -12.87 11.63 -8.03
N GLY A 26 -12.41 11.30 -9.24
CA GLY A 26 -13.28 10.89 -10.33
C GLY A 26 -14.10 9.64 -10.02
N VAL A 27 -13.49 8.59 -9.45
CA VAL A 27 -14.23 7.35 -9.15
C VAL A 27 -15.19 7.51 -7.98
N VAL A 28 -14.83 8.30 -6.97
CA VAL A 28 -15.72 8.66 -5.86
C VAL A 28 -16.90 9.49 -6.36
N GLU A 29 -16.67 10.46 -7.25
CA GLU A 29 -17.74 11.27 -7.84
C GLU A 29 -18.70 10.42 -8.70
N GLN A 30 -18.18 9.44 -9.45
CA GLN A 30 -19.03 8.50 -10.20
C GLN A 30 -19.88 7.64 -9.26
N PHE A 31 -19.30 7.14 -8.16
CA PHE A 31 -20.05 6.40 -7.15
C PHE A 31 -21.12 7.27 -6.49
N ALA A 32 -20.78 8.50 -6.10
CA ALA A 32 -21.71 9.42 -5.46
C ALA A 32 -22.95 9.74 -6.31
N LYS A 33 -22.80 9.73 -7.64
CA LYS A 33 -23.90 9.95 -8.61
C LYS A 33 -24.61 8.65 -9.01
N SER A 34 -24.21 7.51 -8.47
CA SER A 34 -24.81 6.22 -8.77
C SER A 34 -25.99 5.93 -7.84
N PRO A 35 -26.95 5.08 -8.23
CA PRO A 35 -28.03 4.66 -7.33
C PRO A 35 -27.52 4.01 -6.03
N GLU A 36 -26.39 3.31 -6.09
CA GLU A 36 -25.73 2.74 -4.91
C GLU A 36 -25.16 3.81 -3.98
N GLY A 37 -24.50 4.85 -4.53
CA GLY A 37 -24.00 5.97 -3.74
C GLY A 37 -25.12 6.84 -3.18
N GLU A 38 -26.16 7.14 -3.97
CA GLU A 38 -27.35 7.86 -3.50
C GLU A 38 -28.08 7.13 -2.37
N ALA A 39 -28.17 5.80 -2.44
CA ALA A 39 -28.75 4.99 -1.38
C ALA A 39 -27.87 4.99 -0.13
N TYR A 40 -26.55 4.84 -0.29
CA TYR A 40 -25.60 4.86 0.82
C TYR A 40 -25.57 6.22 1.54
N ALA A 41 -25.65 7.31 0.78
CA ALA A 41 -25.63 8.69 1.28
C ALA A 41 -26.81 9.05 2.20
N GLN A 42 -27.91 8.28 2.17
CA GLN A 42 -29.07 8.52 3.05
C GLN A 42 -28.74 8.26 4.52
N GLU A 43 -27.86 7.30 4.78
CA GLU A 43 -27.43 6.91 6.12
C GLU A 43 -26.02 7.44 6.45
N HIS A 44 -25.20 7.67 5.41
CA HIS A 44 -23.81 8.11 5.53
C HIS A 44 -23.54 9.33 4.62
N PRO A 45 -23.91 10.57 5.03
CA PRO A 45 -23.77 11.75 4.19
C PRO A 45 -22.30 12.08 3.87
N ASP A 46 -21.38 11.72 4.75
CA ASP A 46 -19.93 11.95 4.62
C ASP A 46 -19.21 10.66 4.20
N PHE A 47 -19.39 10.23 2.95
CA PHE A 47 -18.78 9.01 2.38
C PHE A 47 -17.68 9.31 1.36
N GLY A 48 -16.98 8.28 0.90
CA GLY A 48 -15.93 8.34 -0.13
C GLY A 48 -14.52 8.16 0.43
N GLY A 49 -14.34 8.36 1.74
CA GLY A 49 -13.05 8.24 2.42
C GLY A 49 -12.47 6.82 2.33
N TRP A 50 -13.29 5.79 2.51
CA TRP A 50 -12.81 4.41 2.41
C TRP A 50 -12.61 3.96 0.97
N ILE A 51 -13.40 4.46 0.03
CA ILE A 51 -13.15 4.24 -1.41
C ILE A 51 -11.81 4.84 -1.82
N ALA A 52 -11.53 6.08 -1.42
CA ALA A 52 -10.28 6.77 -1.68
C ALA A 52 -9.10 6.02 -1.06
N THR A 53 -9.17 5.75 0.24
CA THR A 53 -8.13 5.03 0.99
C THR A 53 -7.86 3.65 0.40
N PHE A 54 -8.90 2.86 0.12
CA PHE A 54 -8.73 1.54 -0.46
C PHE A 54 -8.06 1.62 -1.83
N THR A 55 -8.50 2.53 -2.70
CA THR A 55 -7.98 2.68 -4.07
C THR A 55 -6.52 3.12 -4.05
N GLU A 56 -6.19 4.14 -3.24
CA GLU A 56 -4.83 4.64 -3.07
C GLU A 56 -3.90 3.54 -2.54
N MET A 57 -4.26 2.91 -1.43
CA MET A 57 -3.42 1.92 -0.77
C MET A 57 -3.24 0.66 -1.63
N SER A 58 -4.25 0.28 -2.39
CA SER A 58 -4.15 -0.81 -3.37
C SER A 58 -3.13 -0.50 -4.46
N TYR A 59 -3.13 0.73 -4.97
CA TYR A 59 -2.26 1.12 -6.06
C TYR A 59 -0.83 1.36 -5.58
N ILE A 60 -0.63 2.15 -4.52
CA ILE A 60 0.70 2.52 -4.02
C ILE A 60 1.52 1.29 -3.61
N TYR A 61 0.89 0.29 -3.00
CA TYR A 61 1.61 -0.84 -2.45
C TYR A 61 1.77 -2.02 -3.41
N GLU A 62 0.79 -2.29 -4.28
CA GLU A 62 0.79 -3.49 -5.12
C GLU A 62 0.49 -3.20 -6.60
N GLY A 63 0.28 -1.94 -6.97
CA GLY A 63 -0.12 -1.55 -8.33
C GLY A 63 -1.49 -2.08 -8.74
N PHE A 64 -2.32 -2.48 -7.77
CA PHE A 64 -3.65 -3.02 -8.05
C PHE A 64 -4.57 -1.89 -8.52
N THR A 65 -5.25 -2.14 -9.64
CA THR A 65 -6.19 -1.20 -10.26
C THR A 65 -7.60 -1.78 -10.20
N LEU A 66 -8.62 -0.95 -9.98
CA LEU A 66 -10.01 -1.40 -9.85
C LEU A 66 -10.48 -2.32 -11.00
N PRO A 67 -10.17 -2.05 -12.29
CA PRO A 67 -10.63 -2.90 -13.39
C PRO A 67 -10.02 -4.31 -13.40
N LYS A 68 -8.79 -4.45 -12.89
CA LYS A 68 -8.04 -5.72 -12.92
C LYS A 68 -8.02 -6.45 -11.58
N MET A 69 -8.46 -5.77 -10.52
CA MET A 69 -8.42 -6.30 -9.17
C MET A 69 -9.26 -7.57 -9.04
N THR A 70 -8.65 -8.60 -8.48
CA THR A 70 -9.29 -9.86 -8.13
C THR A 70 -9.74 -9.86 -6.68
N LYS A 71 -10.52 -10.88 -6.31
CA LYS A 71 -10.86 -11.13 -4.91
C LYS A 71 -9.61 -11.37 -4.05
N ALA A 72 -8.57 -12.01 -4.58
CA ALA A 72 -7.33 -12.24 -3.83
C ALA A 72 -6.57 -10.94 -3.56
N ASP A 73 -6.57 -10.03 -4.54
CA ASP A 73 -5.95 -8.71 -4.40
C ASP A 73 -6.66 -7.88 -3.33
N ALA A 74 -8.00 -7.84 -3.36
CA ALA A 74 -8.78 -7.18 -2.31
C ALA A 74 -8.53 -7.80 -0.92
N GLN A 75 -8.34 -9.13 -0.83
CA GLN A 75 -7.96 -9.77 0.42
C GLN A 75 -6.61 -9.27 0.95
N ILE A 76 -5.61 -9.16 0.07
CA ILE A 76 -4.29 -8.62 0.44
C ILE A 76 -4.43 -7.22 1.02
N VAL A 77 -5.23 -6.36 0.37
CA VAL A 77 -5.45 -4.98 0.83
C VAL A 77 -6.08 -4.95 2.22
N MET A 78 -7.18 -5.68 2.41
CA MET A 78 -7.96 -5.62 3.65
C MET A 78 -7.32 -6.34 4.83
N GLU A 79 -6.63 -7.47 4.61
CA GLU A 79 -6.07 -8.31 5.68
C GLU A 79 -4.63 -7.96 6.04
N HIS A 80 -3.91 -7.33 5.11
CA HIS A 80 -2.47 -7.07 5.25
C HIS A 80 -2.11 -5.60 5.05
N ILE A 81 -2.51 -4.94 3.96
CA ILE A 81 -2.02 -3.59 3.66
C ILE A 81 -2.62 -2.57 4.63
N LEU A 82 -3.95 -2.46 4.70
CA LEU A 82 -4.62 -1.47 5.56
C LEU A 82 -4.28 -1.70 7.04
N PRO A 83 -4.42 -2.91 7.61
CA PRO A 83 -4.07 -3.15 9.01
C PRO A 83 -2.61 -2.82 9.35
N ARG A 84 -1.70 -3.04 8.40
CA ARG A 84 -0.26 -2.81 8.60
C ARG A 84 0.14 -1.35 8.47
N LYS A 85 -0.52 -0.60 7.58
CA LYS A 85 -0.04 0.71 7.12
C LYS A 85 -0.88 1.88 7.60
N LEU A 86 -2.20 1.71 7.63
CA LEU A 86 -3.12 2.76 8.01
C LEU A 86 -3.25 2.81 9.54
N THR A 87 -3.09 4.00 10.10
CA THR A 87 -3.27 4.27 11.53
C THR A 87 -4.57 5.03 11.70
N LEU A 88 -5.44 4.54 12.58
CA LEU A 88 -6.69 5.18 12.97
C LEU A 88 -6.58 5.57 14.44
N MET A 89 -7.17 6.69 14.82
CA MET A 89 -7.13 7.17 16.20
C MET A 89 -8.23 6.51 17.03
N HIS A 90 -9.37 6.27 16.40
CA HIS A 90 -10.61 5.79 17.00
C HIS A 90 -11.14 4.58 16.23
N ARG A 91 -11.76 3.66 16.97
CA ARG A 91 -12.21 2.36 16.42
C ARG A 91 -13.37 2.54 15.46
N GLU A 92 -14.20 3.54 15.76
CA GLU A 92 -15.37 3.99 15.02
C GLU A 92 -15.00 4.43 13.60
N GLU A 93 -13.79 4.94 13.38
CA GLU A 93 -13.32 5.33 12.04
C GLU A 93 -13.32 4.15 11.05
N ALA A 94 -13.15 2.92 11.53
CA ALA A 94 -13.15 1.71 10.70
C ALA A 94 -14.54 1.09 10.47
N GLU A 95 -15.57 1.55 11.18
CA GLU A 95 -16.89 0.89 11.16
C GLU A 95 -17.59 1.03 9.81
N ASP A 96 -17.41 2.18 9.13
CA ASP A 96 -18.03 2.44 7.83
C ASP A 96 -17.28 1.79 6.65
N ALA A 97 -16.05 1.29 6.88
CA ALA A 97 -15.17 0.82 5.81
C ALA A 97 -15.79 -0.28 4.96
N ILE A 98 -16.36 -1.29 5.62
CA ILE A 98 -16.92 -2.45 4.95
C ILE A 98 -18.24 -2.15 4.23
N PRO A 99 -19.25 -1.52 4.87
CA PRO A 99 -20.49 -1.20 4.16
C PRO A 99 -20.25 -0.24 2.98
N GLU A 100 -19.38 0.78 3.12
CA GLU A 100 -19.02 1.70 2.02
C GLU A 100 -18.40 0.93 0.84
N LEU A 101 -17.39 0.11 1.10
CA LEU A 101 -16.71 -0.65 0.06
C LEU A 101 -17.63 -1.70 -0.58
N VAL A 102 -18.54 -2.32 0.16
CA VAL A 102 -19.54 -3.23 -0.40
C VAL A 102 -20.46 -2.49 -1.38
N ALA A 103 -20.97 -1.32 -1.00
CA ALA A 103 -21.80 -0.49 -1.89
C ALA A 103 -21.03 -0.08 -3.15
N PHE A 104 -19.78 0.35 -2.97
CA PHE A 104 -18.89 0.72 -4.07
C PHE A 104 -18.63 -0.42 -5.05
N TRP A 105 -18.30 -1.62 -4.56
CA TRP A 105 -18.06 -2.77 -5.44
C TRP A 105 -19.34 -3.25 -6.14
N ASN A 106 -20.52 -3.06 -5.55
CA ASN A 106 -21.79 -3.31 -6.25
C ASN A 106 -22.03 -2.30 -7.38
N PHE A 107 -21.69 -1.02 -7.16
CA PHE A 107 -21.65 -0.01 -8.22
C PHE A 107 -20.69 -0.43 -9.36
N LEU A 108 -19.45 -0.79 -9.05
CA LEU A 108 -18.47 -1.20 -10.08
C LEU A 108 -18.92 -2.44 -10.86
N LYS A 109 -19.63 -3.35 -10.20
CA LYS A 109 -20.26 -4.50 -10.85
C LYS A 109 -21.34 -4.06 -11.85
N ARG A 110 -22.23 -3.13 -11.47
CA ARG A 110 -23.34 -2.67 -12.31
C ARG A 110 -22.86 -1.78 -13.45
N GLU A 111 -22.08 -0.75 -13.14
CA GLU A 111 -21.69 0.31 -14.08
C GLU A 111 -20.65 -0.20 -15.08
N TYR A 112 -19.61 -0.88 -14.60
CA TYR A 112 -18.46 -1.27 -15.42
C TYR A 112 -18.38 -2.76 -15.72
N ASN A 113 -19.32 -3.58 -15.21
CA ASN A 113 -19.35 -5.03 -15.43
C ASN A 113 -18.05 -5.75 -15.02
N PHE A 114 -17.39 -5.26 -13.96
CA PHE A 114 -16.15 -5.87 -13.47
C PHE A 114 -16.40 -7.30 -12.99
N ARG A 115 -15.72 -8.26 -13.64
CA ARG A 115 -15.94 -9.70 -13.43
C ARG A 115 -15.79 -10.12 -11.97
N SER A 116 -14.83 -9.53 -11.25
CA SER A 116 -14.52 -9.89 -9.87
C SER A 116 -15.30 -9.07 -8.84
N ALA A 117 -16.00 -8.01 -9.23
CA ALA A 117 -16.62 -7.07 -8.29
C ALA A 117 -17.64 -7.74 -7.35
N GLY A 118 -18.49 -8.63 -7.88
CA GLY A 118 -19.43 -9.39 -7.05
C GLY A 118 -18.75 -10.33 -6.04
N ALA A 119 -17.61 -10.93 -6.43
CA ALA A 119 -16.84 -11.79 -5.52
C ALA A 119 -16.12 -10.97 -4.44
N ILE A 120 -15.65 -9.77 -4.77
CA ILE A 120 -15.04 -8.82 -3.83
C ILE A 120 -16.09 -8.31 -2.83
N ALA A 121 -17.26 -7.85 -3.29
CA ALA A 121 -18.34 -7.42 -2.40
C ALA A 121 -18.78 -8.53 -1.44
N THR A 122 -18.91 -9.77 -1.94
CA THR A 122 -19.23 -10.94 -1.09
C THR A 122 -18.13 -11.23 -0.07
N TYR A 123 -16.86 -11.00 -0.41
CA TYR A 123 -15.75 -11.15 0.53
C TYR A 123 -15.78 -10.06 1.60
N LEU A 124 -15.95 -8.79 1.21
CA LEU A 124 -16.00 -7.66 2.13
C LEU A 124 -17.10 -7.85 3.20
N ALA A 125 -18.31 -8.22 2.78
CA ALA A 125 -19.41 -8.52 3.71
C ALA A 125 -19.08 -9.66 4.71
N LYS A 126 -18.19 -10.60 4.37
CA LYS A 126 -17.78 -11.68 5.28
C LYS A 126 -16.78 -11.24 6.35
N ILE A 127 -16.10 -10.10 6.14
CA ILE A 127 -15.08 -9.58 7.05
C ILE A 127 -15.57 -8.38 7.88
N GLU A 128 -16.83 -7.96 7.71
CA GLU A 128 -17.44 -6.82 8.40
C GLU A 128 -17.12 -6.79 9.90
N GLY A 129 -17.47 -7.85 10.63
CA GLY A 129 -17.18 -7.96 12.07
C GLY A 129 -15.73 -8.25 12.44
N LYS A 130 -14.79 -8.24 11.50
CA LYS A 130 -13.36 -8.56 11.74
C LYS A 130 -12.41 -7.45 11.35
N PHE A 131 -12.78 -6.64 10.36
CA PHE A 131 -11.88 -5.64 9.80
C PHE A 131 -11.40 -4.64 10.84
N THR A 132 -12.33 -4.13 11.65
CA THR A 132 -12.02 -3.25 12.78
C THR A 132 -11.06 -3.90 13.77
N ASP A 133 -11.22 -5.18 14.10
CA ASP A 133 -10.28 -5.88 14.99
C ASP A 133 -8.89 -5.99 14.37
N TRP A 134 -8.79 -6.24 13.07
CA TRP A 134 -7.51 -6.27 12.37
C TRP A 134 -6.81 -4.91 12.36
N MET A 135 -7.56 -3.82 12.20
CA MET A 135 -7.02 -2.46 12.20
C MET A 135 -6.35 -2.09 13.54
N PHE A 136 -6.80 -2.68 14.65
CA PHE A 136 -6.29 -2.40 15.99
C PHE A 136 -5.44 -3.53 16.58
N ASP A 137 -5.22 -4.62 15.84
CA ASP A 137 -4.34 -5.71 16.25
C ASP A 137 -2.86 -5.28 16.17
N PRO A 138 -2.13 -5.17 17.30
CA PRO A 138 -0.73 -4.76 17.30
C PRO A 138 0.18 -5.72 16.51
N ALA A 139 -0.19 -6.99 16.39
CA ALA A 139 0.58 -7.99 15.64
C ALA A 139 0.46 -7.81 14.11
N LYS A 140 -0.54 -7.06 13.65
CA LYS A 140 -0.74 -6.74 12.22
C LYS A 140 -0.08 -5.44 11.80
N GLY A 141 0.25 -4.57 12.76
CA GLY A 141 0.92 -3.29 12.51
C GLY A 141 2.30 -3.42 11.88
N GLY A 142 2.62 -2.51 10.95
CA GLY A 142 3.99 -2.30 10.49
C GLY A 142 4.76 -1.44 11.49
N MET A 143 6.09 -1.42 11.38
CA MET A 143 6.96 -0.70 12.32
C MET A 143 6.54 0.75 12.56
N ALA A 144 6.27 1.51 11.50
CA ALA A 144 5.90 2.92 11.60
C ALA A 144 4.59 3.08 12.39
N LYS A 145 3.56 2.30 12.06
CA LYS A 145 2.31 2.27 12.82
C LYS A 145 2.54 1.86 14.28
N SER A 146 3.32 0.82 14.53
CA SER A 146 3.66 0.40 15.90
C SER A 146 4.35 1.52 16.68
N PHE A 147 5.25 2.28 16.04
CA PHE A 147 5.92 3.43 16.64
C PHE A 147 4.93 4.55 16.99
N ILE A 148 4.05 4.94 16.06
CA ILE A 148 3.00 5.94 16.30
C ILE A 148 2.08 5.50 17.43
N MET A 149 1.55 4.27 17.38
CA MET A 149 0.68 3.74 18.43
C MET A 149 1.37 3.71 19.82
N SER A 150 2.65 3.33 19.86
CA SER A 150 3.42 3.33 21.12
C SER A 150 3.57 4.75 21.70
N GLY A 151 3.79 5.74 20.82
CA GLY A 151 3.92 7.13 21.23
C GLY A 151 2.60 7.70 21.76
N MET A 152 1.49 7.42 21.08
CA MET A 152 0.16 7.80 21.53
C MET A 152 -0.18 7.17 22.88
N GLN A 153 0.11 5.88 23.07
CA GLN A 153 -0.11 5.18 24.35
C GLN A 153 0.74 5.77 25.49
N ALA A 154 1.94 6.26 25.17
CA ALA A 154 2.81 6.95 26.11
C ALA A 154 2.40 8.42 26.37
N GLY A 155 1.30 8.88 25.76
CA GLY A 155 0.74 10.23 25.94
C GLY A 155 1.43 11.31 25.12
N PHE A 156 2.24 10.94 24.12
CA PHE A 156 2.83 11.91 23.20
C PHE A 156 1.85 12.26 22.10
N ASP A 157 1.93 13.51 21.63
CA ASP A 157 1.21 13.96 20.45
C ASP A 157 1.93 13.46 19.19
N MET A 158 1.49 12.34 18.64
CA MET A 158 2.07 11.75 17.44
C MET A 158 1.53 12.37 16.14
N THR A 159 0.80 13.48 16.24
CA THR A 159 0.30 14.26 15.10
C THR A 159 1.13 15.51 14.81
N SER A 160 2.09 15.86 15.68
CA SER A 160 3.02 16.98 15.50
C SER A 160 4.47 16.52 15.36
N GLU A 161 5.27 17.26 14.58
CA GLU A 161 6.71 17.00 14.44
C GLU A 161 7.43 17.01 15.80
N ASP A 162 7.10 17.99 16.64
CA ASP A 162 7.66 18.12 17.99
C ASP A 162 7.33 16.90 18.88
N GLY A 163 6.08 16.42 18.83
CA GLY A 163 5.68 15.26 19.62
C GLY A 163 6.28 13.95 19.11
N ILE A 164 6.40 13.78 17.79
CA ILE A 164 7.13 12.65 17.17
C ILE A 164 8.60 12.68 17.60
N ALA A 165 9.27 13.83 17.53
CA ALA A 165 10.67 13.98 17.93
C ALA A 165 10.88 13.72 19.43
N ALA A 166 9.96 14.22 20.27
CA ALA A 166 9.98 13.99 21.72
C ALA A 166 9.85 12.49 22.04
N PHE A 167 8.92 11.79 21.39
CA PHE A 167 8.76 10.35 21.59
C PHE A 167 9.96 9.56 21.07
N GLN A 168 10.51 9.92 19.91
CA GLN A 168 11.72 9.28 19.36
C GLN A 168 12.87 9.34 20.35
N LYS A 169 13.07 10.48 21.02
CA LYS A 169 14.10 10.64 22.07
C LYS A 169 13.85 9.72 23.26
N ALA A 170 12.62 9.67 23.77
CA ALA A 170 12.25 8.81 24.89
C ALA A 170 12.40 7.32 24.54
N TYR A 171 11.94 6.92 23.35
CA TYR A 171 12.03 5.56 22.83
C TYR A 171 13.49 5.10 22.68
N ASN A 172 14.36 5.93 22.12
CA ASN A 172 15.79 5.62 22.00
C ASN A 172 16.49 5.49 23.36
N GLN A 173 16.10 6.30 24.36
CA GLN A 173 16.64 6.18 25.72
C GLN A 173 16.24 4.84 26.36
N GLN A 174 14.99 4.41 26.20
CA GLN A 174 14.51 3.12 26.68
C GLN A 174 15.26 1.95 26.04
N LEU A 175 15.51 2.02 24.73
CA LEU A 175 16.27 1.00 24.00
C LEU A 175 17.74 0.89 24.44
N LEU A 176 18.37 2.00 24.82
CA LEU A 176 19.75 2.00 25.31
C LEU A 176 19.87 1.42 26.73
N SER A 177 18.80 1.49 27.53
CA SER A 177 18.73 0.87 28.85
C SER A 177 18.44 -0.64 28.80
N GLU A 178 17.87 -1.16 27.72
CA GLU A 178 17.69 -2.60 27.47
C GLU A 178 18.92 -3.16 26.71
N LYS A 179 19.57 -4.21 27.21
CA LYS A 179 20.80 -4.76 26.58
C LYS A 179 20.58 -5.13 25.10
N PRO A 180 21.52 -4.84 24.19
CA PRO A 180 21.26 -4.80 22.77
C PRO A 180 21.24 -6.19 22.15
N ASN A 181 20.21 -6.48 21.35
CA ASN A 181 20.27 -7.57 20.37
C ASN A 181 19.66 -7.24 19.00
N ASN A 182 19.30 -5.98 18.71
CA ASN A 182 18.55 -5.66 17.48
C ASN A 182 19.22 -4.56 16.63
N SER A 183 20.01 -5.00 15.64
CA SER A 183 20.62 -4.21 14.54
C SER A 183 19.62 -3.41 13.69
N PHE A 184 18.33 -3.71 13.82
CA PHE A 184 17.26 -3.18 12.98
C PHE A 184 16.76 -1.79 13.41
N LEU A 185 16.88 -1.45 14.70
CA LEU A 185 16.35 -0.19 15.25
C LEU A 185 17.25 1.01 14.94
N GLN A 186 18.55 0.78 14.71
CA GLN A 186 19.44 1.80 14.14
C GLN A 186 18.97 2.24 12.73
N GLN A 187 18.35 1.33 11.97
CA GLN A 187 17.84 1.62 10.64
C GLN A 187 16.58 2.49 10.68
N LEU A 188 15.68 2.28 11.65
CA LEU A 188 14.52 3.17 11.88
C LEU A 188 14.94 4.57 12.32
N GLY A 189 15.94 4.68 13.21
CA GLY A 189 16.52 5.98 13.58
C GLY A 189 17.07 6.72 12.36
N SER A 190 17.67 6.01 11.39
CA SER A 190 18.18 6.62 10.14
C SER A 190 17.10 7.05 9.15
N LEU A 191 15.91 6.42 9.18
CA LEU A 191 14.80 6.74 8.27
C LEU A 191 14.11 8.07 8.61
N PHE A 192 14.08 8.45 9.89
CA PHE A 192 13.47 9.70 10.36
C PHE A 192 14.49 10.83 10.64
N THR A 193 15.80 10.57 10.50
CA THR A 193 16.86 11.58 10.67
C THR A 193 17.37 12.14 9.34
N GLY A 194 16.67 11.89 8.24
CA GLY A 194 17.02 12.35 6.90
C GLY A 194 16.73 13.83 6.66
N SER A 195 17.33 14.74 7.43
CA SER A 195 17.51 16.15 7.06
C SER A 195 18.46 16.84 8.03
N GLU A 196 19.73 16.43 8.06
CA GLU A 196 20.85 17.27 8.56
C GLU A 196 22.19 16.56 8.33
N ARG A 197 22.67 16.55 7.07
CA ARG A 197 24.11 16.64 6.76
C ARG A 197 24.31 17.31 5.41
N GLU A 198 24.54 18.61 5.48
CA GLU A 198 25.17 19.39 4.43
C GLU A 198 26.52 18.79 4.01
N ALA A 199 26.88 19.16 2.79
CA ALA A 199 28.08 18.84 2.04
C ALA A 199 29.38 18.80 2.85
N GLN A 200 30.18 17.77 2.62
CA GLN A 200 31.64 17.84 2.66
C GLN A 200 32.24 16.70 1.83
N PHE A 201 32.63 17.03 0.59
CA PHE A 201 33.67 16.28 -0.11
C PHE A 201 35.02 16.55 0.57
N PRO A 202 35.87 15.53 0.71
CA PRO A 202 37.28 15.78 0.49
C PRO A 202 37.83 14.87 -0.62
N VAL A 203 38.58 15.53 -1.50
CA VAL A 203 39.36 14.98 -2.59
C VAL A 203 40.65 14.33 -2.06
N SER A 204 40.91 13.11 -2.51
CA SER A 204 42.22 12.47 -2.80
C SER A 204 43.32 12.39 -1.73
N SER A 205 43.68 11.15 -1.34
CA SER A 205 44.87 10.45 -1.85
C SER A 205 45.09 9.15 -1.04
N SER A 206 45.18 7.98 -1.66
CA SER A 206 46.49 7.39 -1.94
C SER A 206 46.35 6.10 -2.77
N LYS A 207 47.35 5.89 -3.62
CA LYS A 207 47.52 4.77 -4.55
C LYS A 207 47.74 3.45 -3.82
N SER A 208 47.09 2.39 -4.29
CA SER A 208 47.77 1.10 -4.49
C SER A 208 47.10 0.36 -5.65
N SER A 209 47.93 -0.33 -6.42
CA SER A 209 47.65 -0.84 -7.75
C SER A 209 47.95 -2.35 -7.81
N LYS A 210 47.31 -3.01 -8.80
CA LYS A 210 47.41 -4.42 -9.24
C LYS A 210 46.45 -5.33 -8.47
N GLU A 211 45.62 -6.17 -9.10
CA GLU A 211 45.85 -6.96 -10.32
C GLU A 211 44.51 -7.46 -10.92
N LYS A 212 44.40 -7.55 -12.24
CA LYS A 212 43.25 -8.15 -12.98
C LYS A 212 43.57 -9.60 -13.36
N PRO A 213 42.56 -10.49 -13.42
CA PRO A 213 42.52 -11.54 -14.43
C PRO A 213 41.26 -11.36 -15.32
N LYS A 214 41.42 -10.97 -16.58
CA LYS A 214 41.47 -11.84 -17.78
C LYS A 214 40.22 -12.72 -17.97
N THR A 215 39.38 -12.23 -18.89
CA THR A 215 38.39 -12.94 -19.69
C THR A 215 38.93 -14.23 -20.31
N ASN A 216 38.09 -15.28 -20.37
CA ASN A 216 38.21 -16.29 -21.40
C ASN A 216 36.83 -16.78 -21.85
N THR A 217 36.53 -16.50 -23.11
CA THR A 217 35.39 -16.96 -23.89
C THR A 217 35.79 -18.22 -24.65
N LYS A 218 35.08 -19.32 -24.45
CA LYS A 218 34.87 -20.46 -25.38
C LYS A 218 33.53 -21.07 -24.94
N GLY A 219 32.46 -21.13 -25.72
CA GLY A 219 32.40 -21.54 -27.11
C GLY A 219 32.17 -23.05 -27.15
N PHE A 220 30.91 -23.48 -27.14
CA PHE A 220 30.52 -24.74 -27.76
C PHE A 220 29.13 -24.63 -28.38
N ASP A 221 29.10 -25.02 -29.65
CA ASP A 221 28.04 -24.96 -30.63
C ASP A 221 26.83 -25.84 -30.34
N SER A 222 25.65 -25.29 -30.66
CA SER A 222 24.72 -25.79 -31.67
C SER A 222 24.57 -27.30 -31.84
N GLN A 223 23.39 -27.83 -31.52
CA GLN A 223 22.64 -28.68 -32.45
C GLN A 223 21.14 -28.41 -32.34
N ASP A 224 20.68 -27.62 -33.31
CA ASP A 224 19.34 -27.60 -33.87
C ASP A 224 19.07 -28.92 -34.59
N LEU A 225 17.97 -29.60 -34.25
CA LEU A 225 17.17 -30.35 -35.22
C LEU A 225 15.70 -30.21 -34.83
N GLY A 226 15.07 -29.14 -35.34
CA GLY A 226 13.63 -29.08 -35.48
C GLY A 226 13.07 -30.13 -36.46
N LYS A 227 11.82 -30.55 -36.20
CA LYS A 227 10.67 -30.63 -37.14
C LYS A 227 9.57 -31.45 -36.48
N LYS A 228 8.47 -30.80 -36.06
CA LYS A 228 7.24 -30.53 -36.84
C LYS A 228 6.37 -31.78 -37.06
N SER A 229 5.12 -31.61 -36.64
CA SER A 229 3.91 -31.60 -37.49
C SER A 229 2.87 -32.71 -37.30
N ASN A 230 1.63 -32.22 -37.22
CA ASN A 230 0.29 -32.82 -37.44
C ASN A 230 -0.21 -33.76 -36.33
N GLY A 231 -1.39 -33.56 -35.72
CA GLY A 231 -2.58 -32.82 -36.16
C GLY A 231 -3.50 -33.71 -37.00
N LYS A 232 -4.53 -34.32 -36.38
CA LYS A 232 -5.92 -34.38 -36.87
C LYS A 232 -6.83 -35.23 -35.98
N LYS A 233 -7.92 -34.59 -35.54
CA LYS A 233 -9.31 -35.04 -35.47
C LYS A 233 -9.58 -36.55 -35.67
N LYS A 234 -10.26 -37.15 -34.71
CA LYS A 234 -11.72 -37.37 -34.75
C LYS A 234 -12.26 -37.56 -33.35
#